data_AF-A0A1V9Z392-F1
#
_entry.id   AF-A0A1V9Z392-F1
#
_cell.length_a   1.000
_cell.length_b   1.000
_cell.length_c   1.000
_cell.angle_alpha   90.00
_cell.angle_beta   90.00
_cell.angle_gamma   90.00
#
_symmetry.space_group_name_H-M   'P 1'
#
loop_
_entity.id
_entity.type
_entity.pdbx_description
1 polymer ?
#
loop_
_entity_poly.entity_id
_entity_poly.type
_entity_poly.pdbx_seq_one_letter_code
_entity_poly.pdbx_strand_id
1 'polypeptide(L)'
;MVFTQHHTASYTFKASMVVWITASTLSLVDPVQHSVSIQRTCDVTSMDLQLVCSSGAITIGSVSRLLLLVAIAIGSSVVMYTHDRLRYRVEPPVERPSHLLSCGAKYLFERNGWVHGGVYHVDYALYVFDIKTWRVLVMSQDAVEMATHGIPPTLPLVE
;
A
#
# COMPACT_ATOMS: atom_id res chain seq x y z
N MET A 1 9.98 2.12 5.59
CA MET A 1 10.60 0.95 6.25
C MET A 1 12.04 1.25 6.72
N VAL A 2 12.34 2.48 7.13
CA VAL A 2 13.68 2.84 7.63
C VAL A 2 13.94 2.24 9.01
N PHE A 3 12.90 2.18 9.85
CA PHE A 3 12.96 1.62 11.21
C PHE A 3 12.80 0.10 11.28
N THR A 4 11.94 -0.47 10.44
CA THR A 4 11.59 -1.90 10.47
C THR A 4 12.53 -2.77 9.63
N GLN A 5 13.11 -2.21 8.56
CA GLN A 5 14.13 -2.84 7.71
C GLN A 5 13.79 -4.29 7.34
N HIS A 6 14.72 -5.22 7.59
CA HIS A 6 14.62 -6.63 7.22
C HIS A 6 13.52 -7.41 7.95
N HIS A 7 13.01 -6.90 9.08
CA HIS A 7 11.86 -7.52 9.76
C HIS A 7 10.56 -7.33 8.98
N THR A 8 10.52 -6.38 8.05
CA THR A 8 9.25 -5.97 7.44
C THR A 8 8.56 -7.09 6.67
N ALA A 9 9.31 -7.90 5.91
CA ALA A 9 8.74 -9.06 5.20
C ALA A 9 8.03 -10.05 6.14
N SER A 10 8.60 -10.32 7.33
CA SER A 10 8.07 -11.32 8.26
C SER A 10 6.75 -10.89 8.91
N TYR A 11 6.67 -9.66 9.42
CA TYR A 11 5.51 -9.22 10.19
C TYR A 11 4.38 -8.62 9.33
N THR A 12 4.68 -8.06 8.15
CA THR A 12 3.69 -7.26 7.37
C THR A 12 2.47 -8.08 6.98
N PHE A 13 2.65 -9.33 6.55
CA PHE A 13 1.54 -10.20 6.19
C PHE A 13 0.66 -10.53 7.40
N LYS A 14 1.29 -10.86 8.54
CA LYS A 14 0.59 -11.17 9.80
C LYS A 14 -0.20 -9.96 10.31
N ALA A 15 0.42 -8.78 10.32
CA ALA A 15 -0.24 -7.53 10.72
C ALA A 15 -1.42 -7.19 9.81
N SER A 16 -1.24 -7.29 8.49
CA SER A 16 -2.31 -7.04 7.52
C SER A 16 -3.52 -7.96 7.73
N MET A 17 -3.27 -9.24 8.02
CA MET A 17 -4.33 -10.21 8.31
C MET A 17 -5.09 -9.85 9.59
N VAL A 18 -4.38 -9.49 10.67
CA VAL A 18 -5.00 -9.07 11.94
C VAL A 18 -5.83 -7.80 11.77
N VAL A 19 -5.31 -6.79 11.07
CA VAL A 19 -6.05 -5.56 10.76
C VAL A 19 -7.30 -5.88 9.97
N TRP A 20 -7.18 -6.72 8.94
CA TRP A 20 -8.32 -7.07 8.10
C TRP A 20 -9.41 -7.79 8.87
N ILE A 21 -9.06 -8.80 9.68
CA ILE A 21 -10.02 -9.52 10.53
C ILE A 21 -10.71 -8.56 11.49
N THR A 22 -9.94 -7.75 12.23
CA THR A 22 -10.48 -6.83 13.23
C THR A 22 -11.36 -5.75 12.62
N ALA A 23 -10.96 -5.14 11.50
CA ALA A 23 -11.76 -4.15 10.78
C ALA A 23 -13.05 -4.75 10.20
N SER A 24 -12.98 -6.00 9.70
CA SER A 24 -14.15 -6.72 9.17
C SER A 24 -15.14 -7.03 10.29
N THR A 25 -14.67 -7.57 11.42
CA THR A 25 -15.53 -7.83 12.59
C THR A 25 -16.16 -6.54 13.12
N LEU A 26 -15.38 -5.45 13.21
CA LEU A 26 -15.91 -4.15 13.63
C LEU A 26 -16.99 -3.62 12.68
N SER A 27 -16.82 -3.84 11.38
CA SER A 27 -17.81 -3.43 10.37
C SER A 27 -19.09 -4.26 10.43
N LEU A 28 -19.02 -5.51 10.89
CA LEU A 28 -20.18 -6.38 11.09
C LEU A 28 -20.93 -6.06 12.39
N VAL A 29 -20.21 -5.78 13.48
CA VAL A 29 -20.79 -5.54 14.81
C VAL A 29 -21.33 -4.11 14.94
N ASP A 30 -20.61 -3.13 14.40
CA ASP A 30 -20.94 -1.71 14.49
C ASP A 30 -20.86 -1.06 13.09
N PRO A 31 -21.89 -1.19 12.23
CA PRO A 31 -21.89 -0.63 10.88
C PRO A 31 -21.87 0.91 10.89
N VAL A 32 -21.34 1.54 9.83
CA VAL A 32 -21.38 3.01 9.68
C VAL A 32 -22.83 3.46 9.63
N GLN A 33 -23.30 4.14 10.68
CA GLN A 33 -24.62 4.77 10.68
C GLN A 33 -24.56 6.03 9.80
N HIS A 34 -25.26 6.00 8.66
CA HIS A 34 -25.43 7.17 7.80
C HIS A 34 -26.49 8.08 8.42
N SER A 35 -26.08 9.22 8.98
CA SER A 35 -27.02 10.18 9.56
C SER A 35 -27.43 11.20 8.51
N VAL A 36 -28.68 11.07 8.05
CA VAL A 36 -29.32 11.95 7.08
C VAL A 36 -30.23 12.90 7.85
N SER A 37 -29.82 14.16 7.99
CA SER A 37 -30.67 15.20 8.58
C SER A 37 -31.40 15.94 7.47
N ILE A 38 -32.67 15.57 7.23
CA ILE A 38 -33.52 16.28 6.27
C ILE A 38 -34.20 17.42 7.00
N GLN A 39 -33.77 18.64 6.73
CA GLN A 39 -34.40 19.84 7.24
C GLN A 39 -34.87 20.66 6.06
N ARG A 40 -36.17 20.56 5.73
CA ARG A 40 -36.79 21.29 4.62
C ARG A 40 -37.28 22.64 5.14
N THR A 41 -36.47 23.67 4.98
CA THR A 41 -36.91 25.07 5.12
C THR A 41 -36.86 25.70 3.74
N CYS A 42 -38.03 25.93 3.15
CA CYS A 42 -38.18 26.66 1.91
C CYS A 42 -38.70 28.05 2.26
N ASP A 43 -37.96 29.08 1.90
CA ASP A 43 -38.37 30.47 2.12
C ASP A 43 -38.78 31.09 0.79
N VAL A 44 -39.91 31.81 0.77
CA VAL A 44 -40.47 32.41 -0.45
C VAL A 44 -39.99 33.85 -0.53
N THR A 45 -38.80 34.05 -1.08
CA THR A 45 -38.26 35.40 -1.30
C THR A 45 -38.78 35.96 -2.63
N SER A 46 -39.97 36.55 -2.58
CA SER A 46 -40.58 37.47 -3.56
C SER A 46 -41.08 36.93 -4.91
N MET A 47 -41.95 37.73 -5.52
CA MET A 47 -43.06 37.42 -6.43
C MET A 47 -42.65 37.15 -7.89
N ASP A 48 -41.66 36.28 -8.10
CA ASP A 48 -41.32 35.67 -9.40
C ASP A 48 -40.61 34.31 -9.19
N LEU A 49 -41.36 33.34 -8.63
CA LEU A 49 -41.14 31.87 -8.66
C LEU A 49 -39.70 31.31 -8.63
N GLN A 50 -38.83 31.80 -7.74
CA GLN A 50 -37.57 31.11 -7.42
C GLN A 50 -37.57 30.61 -5.97
N LEU A 51 -37.85 29.32 -5.79
CA LEU A 51 -37.78 28.64 -4.49
C LEU A 51 -36.35 28.17 -4.23
N VAL A 52 -35.69 28.74 -3.21
CA VAL A 52 -34.42 28.23 -2.71
C VAL A 52 -34.72 27.34 -1.50
N CYS A 53 -34.77 26.03 -1.71
CA CYS A 53 -34.94 25.06 -0.62
C CYS A 53 -33.57 24.51 -0.20
N SER A 54 -33.22 24.68 1.07
CA SER A 54 -32.16 23.87 1.68
C SER A 54 -32.77 22.50 2.01
N SER A 55 -32.24 21.40 1.43
CA SER A 55 -32.86 20.07 1.49
C SER A 55 -32.29 19.14 2.57
N GLY A 56 -31.40 19.64 3.44
CA GLY A 56 -30.81 18.90 4.55
C GLY A 56 -29.30 18.69 4.43
N ALA A 57 -28.67 18.30 5.55
CA ALA A 57 -27.27 17.95 5.61
C ALA A 57 -27.12 16.42 5.69
N ILE A 58 -26.43 15.84 4.71
CA ILE A 58 -26.03 14.43 4.72
C ILE A 58 -24.63 14.36 5.33
N THR A 59 -24.52 13.77 6.52
CA THR A 59 -23.19 13.48 7.09
C THR A 59 -22.82 12.05 6.74
N ILE A 60 -21.82 11.90 5.86
CA ILE A 60 -21.29 10.61 5.44
C ILE A 60 -20.04 10.32 6.27
N GLY A 61 -20.17 9.44 7.26
CA GLY A 61 -19.05 8.89 8.01
C GLY A 61 -18.91 9.42 9.44
N SER A 62 -18.08 8.73 10.21
CA SER A 62 -17.80 9.03 11.61
C SER A 62 -16.29 9.16 11.83
N VAL A 63 -15.86 10.33 12.31
CA VAL A 63 -14.45 10.60 12.65
C VAL A 63 -13.98 9.67 13.78
N SER A 64 -14.84 9.31 14.73
CA SER A 64 -14.48 8.39 15.81
C SER A 64 -14.17 6.99 15.29
N ARG A 65 -14.98 6.45 14.37
CA ARG A 65 -14.71 5.15 13.73
C ARG A 65 -13.45 5.20 12.86
N LEU A 66 -13.20 6.30 12.16
CA LEU A 66 -11.97 6.50 11.41
C LEU A 66 -10.74 6.44 12.33
N LEU A 67 -10.75 7.20 13.43
CA LEU A 67 -9.66 7.22 14.40
C LEU A 67 -9.46 5.84 15.04
N LEU A 68 -10.54 5.12 15.34
CA LEU A 68 -10.47 3.76 15.85
C LEU A 68 -9.78 2.80 14.87
N LEU A 69 -10.16 2.83 13.59
CA LEU A 69 -9.53 2.00 12.55
C LEU A 69 -8.05 2.33 12.36
N VAL A 70 -7.70 3.62 12.39
CA VAL A 70 -6.31 4.08 12.34
C VAL A 70 -5.53 3.57 13.56
N ALA A 71 -6.10 3.66 14.75
CA ALA A 71 -5.48 3.15 15.98
C ALA A 71 -5.28 1.63 15.93
N ILE A 72 -6.25 0.87 15.40
CA ILE A 72 -6.13 -0.57 15.19
C ILE A 72 -5.01 -0.89 14.21
N ALA A 73 -4.95 -0.20 13.06
CA ALA A 73 -3.92 -0.41 12.05
C ALA A 73 -2.51 -0.14 12.58
N ILE A 74 -2.31 0.98 13.28
CA ILE A 74 -1.02 1.34 13.87
C ILE A 74 -0.67 0.36 15.00
N GLY A 75 -1.61 0.13 15.93
CA GLY A 75 -1.40 -0.69 17.12
C GLY A 75 -1.04 -2.13 16.76
N SER A 76 -1.81 -2.77 15.88
CA SER A 76 -1.52 -4.13 15.40
C SER A 76 -0.18 -4.22 14.68
N SER A 77 0.18 -3.21 13.88
CA SER A 77 1.49 -3.17 13.21
C SER A 77 2.64 -3.09 14.22
N VAL A 78 2.51 -2.24 15.25
CA VAL A 78 3.51 -2.11 16.32
C VAL A 78 3.63 -3.39 17.14
N VAL A 79 2.51 -4.01 17.52
CA VAL A 79 2.50 -5.27 18.27
C VAL A 79 3.15 -6.40 17.46
N MET A 80 2.80 -6.54 16.19
CA MET A 80 3.39 -7.58 15.34
C MET A 80 4.88 -7.35 15.08
N TYR A 81 5.29 -6.10 14.85
CA TYR A 81 6.70 -5.75 14.68
C TYR A 81 7.51 -6.03 15.97
N THR A 82 7.00 -5.62 17.13
CA THR A 82 7.70 -5.86 18.41
C THR A 82 7.77 -7.35 18.73
N HIS A 83 6.69 -8.11 18.50
CA HIS A 83 6.70 -9.55 18.62
C HIS A 83 7.74 -10.19 17.70
N ASP A 84 7.76 -9.81 16.42
CA ASP A 84 8.72 -10.35 15.45
C ASP A 84 10.17 -10.04 15.86
N ARG A 85 10.44 -8.80 16.26
CA ARG A 85 11.77 -8.35 16.70
C ARG A 85 12.26 -9.05 17.97
N LEU A 86 11.36 -9.40 18.89
CA LEU A 86 11.71 -10.09 20.13
C LEU A 86 11.89 -11.61 19.93
N ARG A 87 11.19 -12.20 18.95
CA ARG A 87 11.16 -13.65 18.72
C ARG A 87 12.15 -14.12 17.67
N TYR A 88 12.34 -13.34 16.61
CA TYR A 88 13.12 -13.73 15.45
C TYR A 88 14.32 -12.82 15.32
N ARG A 89 15.50 -13.43 15.16
CA ARG A 89 16.72 -12.74 14.78
C ARG A 89 16.84 -12.86 13.28
N VAL A 90 16.43 -11.80 12.58
CA VAL A 90 16.49 -11.76 11.12
C VAL A 90 17.84 -11.20 10.71
N GLU A 91 18.53 -11.90 9.81
CA GLU A 91 19.86 -11.50 9.37
C GLU A 91 19.80 -10.27 8.46
N PRO A 92 20.80 -9.37 8.53
CA PRO A 92 20.86 -8.22 7.65
C PRO A 92 21.14 -8.67 6.21
N PRO A 93 20.65 -7.92 5.21
CA PRO A 93 20.86 -8.27 3.82
C PRO A 93 22.33 -8.11 3.40
N VAL A 94 22.81 -9.05 2.59
CA VAL A 94 24.21 -9.13 2.10
C VAL A 94 24.50 -8.13 0.97
N GLU A 95 23.47 -7.56 0.37
CA GLU A 95 23.55 -6.66 -0.80
C GLU A 95 24.08 -5.25 -0.48
N ARG A 96 24.71 -4.61 -1.49
CA ARG A 96 25.09 -3.20 -1.40
C ARG A 96 23.84 -2.29 -1.39
N PRO A 97 23.89 -1.13 -0.72
CA PRO A 97 22.77 -0.21 -0.71
C PRO A 97 22.56 0.40 -2.10
N SER A 98 21.42 0.11 -2.71
CA SER A 98 20.97 0.73 -3.95
C SER A 98 20.00 1.88 -3.66
N HIS A 99 20.32 3.10 -4.08
CA HIS A 99 19.45 4.27 -3.92
C HIS A 99 18.29 4.33 -4.92
N LEU A 100 18.38 3.57 -6.01
CA LEU A 100 17.34 3.48 -7.04
C LEU A 100 16.17 2.59 -6.61
N LEU A 101 16.38 1.72 -5.62
CA LEU A 101 15.34 0.84 -5.12
C LEU A 101 14.49 1.54 -4.06
N SER A 102 13.16 1.47 -4.21
CA SER A 102 12.26 1.90 -3.14
C SER A 102 12.46 1.03 -1.90
N CYS A 103 12.19 1.58 -0.72
CA CYS A 103 12.26 0.82 0.54
C CYS A 103 11.35 -0.41 0.52
N GLY A 104 10.19 -0.33 -0.16
CA GLY A 104 9.29 -1.46 -0.30
C GLY A 104 9.94 -2.56 -1.13
N ALA A 105 10.48 -2.20 -2.29
CA ALA A 105 11.17 -3.16 -3.16
C ALA A 105 12.35 -3.86 -2.45
N LYS A 106 13.07 -3.12 -1.59
CA LYS A 106 14.21 -3.66 -0.85
C LYS A 106 13.83 -4.64 0.26
N TYR A 107 12.74 -4.39 0.98
CA TYR A 107 12.43 -5.11 2.23
C TYR A 107 11.20 -6.02 2.17
N LEU A 108 10.39 -5.97 1.10
CA LEU A 108 9.19 -6.81 0.95
C LEU A 108 9.33 -7.91 -0.10
N PHE A 109 10.14 -7.72 -1.15
CA PHE A 109 10.22 -8.69 -2.23
C PHE A 109 11.19 -9.83 -1.92
N GLU A 110 10.89 -10.99 -2.50
CA GLU A 110 11.75 -12.17 -2.48
C GLU A 110 13.03 -11.87 -3.26
N ARG A 111 14.18 -12.25 -2.70
CA ARG A 111 15.50 -11.94 -3.25
C ARG A 111 16.36 -13.18 -3.48
N ASN A 112 15.93 -14.32 -2.98
CA ASN A 112 16.66 -15.57 -3.13
C ASN A 112 16.82 -15.90 -4.62
N GLY A 113 18.06 -16.09 -5.06
CA GLY A 113 18.41 -16.32 -6.47
C GLY A 113 18.62 -15.06 -7.33
N TRP A 114 18.38 -13.86 -6.79
CA TRP A 114 18.48 -12.59 -7.55
C TRP A 114 19.71 -11.75 -7.17
N VAL A 115 20.42 -12.12 -6.10
CA VAL A 115 21.62 -11.41 -5.62
C VAL A 115 22.88 -12.16 -6.01
N HIS A 116 23.67 -11.59 -6.92
CA HIS A 116 24.93 -12.15 -7.39
C HIS A 116 26.07 -11.17 -7.11
N GLY A 117 27.15 -11.63 -6.48
CA GLY A 117 28.29 -10.77 -6.15
C GLY A 117 27.94 -9.55 -5.26
N GLY A 118 26.86 -9.63 -4.48
CA GLY A 118 26.36 -8.52 -3.65
C GLY A 118 25.57 -7.45 -4.43
N VAL A 119 25.23 -7.70 -5.69
CA VAL A 119 24.39 -6.86 -6.54
C VAL A 119 23.03 -7.51 -6.72
N TYR A 120 21.96 -6.75 -6.45
CA TYR A 120 20.58 -7.21 -6.67
C TYR A 120 20.17 -6.95 -8.12
N HIS A 121 19.88 -8.03 -8.85
CA HIS A 121 19.44 -7.97 -10.24
C HIS A 121 17.90 -7.98 -10.31
N VAL A 122 17.35 -7.11 -11.16
CA VAL A 122 15.91 -7.00 -11.41
C VAL A 122 15.68 -7.29 -12.88
N ASP A 123 14.75 -8.18 -13.18
CA ASP A 123 14.40 -8.52 -14.55
C ASP A 123 13.78 -7.34 -15.30
N TYR A 124 14.11 -7.28 -16.59
CA TYR A 124 13.37 -6.48 -17.55
C TYR A 124 12.14 -7.27 -17.99
N ALA A 125 10.97 -6.65 -17.91
CA ALA A 125 9.74 -7.19 -18.47
C ALA A 125 9.40 -6.46 -19.76
N LEU A 126 9.10 -7.21 -20.83
CA LEU A 126 8.63 -6.63 -22.09
C LEU A 126 7.27 -5.94 -21.93
N TYR A 127 6.46 -6.40 -20.96
CA TYR A 127 5.15 -5.85 -20.66
C TYR A 127 5.06 -5.52 -19.18
N VAL A 128 4.83 -4.25 -18.86
CA VAL A 128 4.62 -3.76 -17.50
C VAL A 128 3.23 -3.15 -17.41
N PHE A 129 2.36 -3.73 -16.59
CA PHE A 129 1.05 -3.15 -16.31
C PHE A 129 1.17 -2.11 -15.19
N ASP A 130 0.98 -0.84 -15.53
CA ASP A 130 0.93 0.24 -14.57
C ASP A 130 -0.50 0.39 -14.02
N ILE A 131 -0.68 -0.01 -12.75
CA ILE A 131 -2.00 -0.01 -12.08
C ILE A 131 -2.56 1.41 -11.87
N LYS A 132 -1.72 2.45 -11.82
CA LYS A 132 -2.20 3.83 -11.61
C LYS A 132 -2.80 4.42 -12.87
N THR A 133 -2.21 4.11 -14.01
CA THR A 133 -2.66 4.57 -15.33
C THR A 133 -3.57 3.56 -16.02
N TRP A 134 -3.67 2.33 -15.48
CA TRP A 134 -4.36 1.19 -16.09
C TRP A 134 -3.88 0.91 -17.52
N ARG A 135 -2.58 1.12 -17.77
CA ARG A 135 -1.96 0.94 -19.10
C ARG A 135 -0.91 -0.16 -19.06
N VAL A 136 -0.84 -0.92 -20.14
CA VAL A 136 0.28 -1.81 -20.40
C VAL A 136 1.35 -1.02 -21.13
N LEU A 137 2.52 -0.88 -20.51
CA LEU A 137 3.72 -0.33 -21.11
C LEU A 137 4.46 -1.47 -21.80
N VAL A 138 4.73 -1.31 -23.08
CA VAL A 138 5.55 -2.25 -23.86
C VAL A 138 6.96 -1.68 -23.96
N MET A 139 7.94 -2.39 -23.43
CA MET A 139 9.35 -2.06 -23.62
C MET A 139 9.83 -2.77 -24.89
N SER A 140 10.39 -2.02 -25.84
CA SER A 140 11.00 -2.61 -27.02
C SER A 140 12.31 -3.30 -26.64
N GLN A 141 12.56 -4.46 -27.24
CA GLN A 141 13.78 -5.23 -27.00
C GLN A 141 15.03 -4.41 -27.36
N ASP A 142 14.97 -3.59 -28.41
CA ASP A 142 16.05 -2.68 -28.80
C ASP A 142 16.37 -1.64 -27.71
N ALA A 143 15.35 -1.15 -26.99
CA ALA A 143 15.55 -0.21 -25.89
C ALA A 143 16.18 -0.88 -24.67
N VAL A 144 15.84 -2.15 -24.42
CA VAL A 144 16.48 -2.97 -23.39
C VAL A 144 17.93 -3.21 -23.76
N GLU A 145 18.20 -3.67 -24.98
CA GLU A 145 19.56 -3.94 -25.47
C GLU A 145 20.45 -2.69 -25.41
N MET A 146 19.96 -1.53 -25.87
CA MET A 146 20.67 -0.26 -25.73
C MET A 146 20.96 0.11 -24.28
N ALA A 147 20.01 -0.10 -23.35
CA ALA A 147 20.21 0.18 -21.93
C ALA A 147 21.21 -0.80 -21.29
N THR A 148 21.30 -2.04 -21.79
CA THR A 148 22.21 -3.09 -21.28
C THR A 148 23.54 -3.18 -22.01
N HIS A 149 23.79 -2.40 -23.07
CA HIS A 149 24.97 -2.51 -23.95
C HIS A 149 26.33 -2.32 -23.24
N GLY A 150 26.34 -1.90 -21.97
CA GLY A 150 27.55 -1.79 -21.12
C GLY A 150 27.55 -2.71 -19.89
N ILE A 151 26.54 -3.57 -19.72
CA ILE A 151 26.40 -4.46 -18.56
C ILE A 151 26.75 -5.88 -19.02
N PRO A 152 27.82 -6.49 -18.48
CA PRO A 152 28.17 -7.86 -18.84
C PRO A 152 27.01 -8.81 -18.48
N PRO A 153 26.73 -9.84 -19.30
CA PRO A 153 25.74 -10.86 -18.95
C PRO A 153 26.27 -11.67 -17.77
N THR A 154 25.82 -11.35 -16.56
CA THR A 154 26.30 -11.98 -15.31
C THR A 154 25.35 -13.03 -14.74
N LEU A 155 24.17 -13.22 -15.33
CA LEU A 155 23.21 -14.21 -14.89
C LEU A 155 23.35 -15.49 -15.72
N PRO A 156 23.69 -16.64 -15.13
CA PRO A 156 23.42 -17.90 -15.79
C PRO A 156 21.91 -18.01 -15.95
N LEU A 157 21.45 -18.15 -17.18
CA LEU A 157 20.07 -18.55 -17.46
C LEU A 157 19.87 -19.87 -16.72
N VAL A 158 19.04 -19.85 -15.68
CA VAL A 158 18.61 -21.06 -14.99
C VAL A 158 17.78 -21.85 -16.02
N GLU A 159 18.37 -22.92 -16.55
CA GLU A 159 17.67 -23.99 -17.27
C GLU A 159 16.71 -24.73 -16.33
#